data_AF-A0A947ABH6-F1
#
_entry.id   AF-A0A947ABH6-F1
#
_cell.length_a   1.000
_cell.length_b   1.000
_cell.length_c   1.000
_cell.angle_alpha   90.00
_cell.angle_beta   90.00
_cell.angle_gamma   90.00
#
_symmetry.space_group_name_H-M   'P 1'
#
loop_
_entity.id
_entity.type
_entity.pdbx_description
1 polymer ?
#
loop_
_entity_poly.entity_id
_entity_poly.type
_entity_poly.pdbx_seq_one_letter_code
_entity_poly.pdbx_strand_id
1 'polypeptide(L)'
;MEPVLEQATNRSDPRFQIYHELMRLKVREILFISNPYDAWVMQKDRGLSEAIVHEYRGLNLSHPPRLNWVASVDEASSALGDKQFDLVIIMAQASDFPFSDVHDLIKRLAPNTPVVRLYHRTPGQLVSYLDDSSSLVPHRTLMWSGDTKLLLATIKSIEDQLNVERDTRLAAIRVIIFVEDSPEYSSSLLPVLYQELVRQTQAVMEQGLNEEHRMLAMRARPKILIAGSFEAAMNLFETFEPFVLGVISDVRFPHNGELDGEAGIQLLKIIHQRRFDIPLLLASSESHNEQKAQTIPASFVDKNSSTIRQEVHSFFLRKLGFGPFYFQMPEGQKIAPATNLRGLENGMRHLPDE
;
A
#
# COMPACT_ATOMS: atom_id res chain seq x y z
N MET A 1 -2.38 -25.04 37.41
CA MET A 1 -3.53 -25.59 36.66
C MET A 1 -4.40 -24.49 36.05
N GLU A 2 -4.13 -23.21 36.33
CA GLU A 2 -4.77 -22.05 35.70
C GLU A 2 -4.24 -21.63 34.30
N PRO A 3 -2.98 -21.87 33.86
CA PRO A 3 -2.52 -21.33 32.58
C PRO A 3 -3.07 -22.07 31.35
N VAL A 4 -3.69 -23.24 31.54
CA VAL A 4 -4.28 -24.04 30.47
C VAL A 4 -5.72 -23.62 30.17
N LEU A 5 -6.46 -23.09 31.15
CA LEU A 5 -7.81 -22.58 30.93
C LEU A 5 -7.81 -21.25 30.17
N GLU A 6 -6.83 -20.37 30.40
CA GLU A 6 -6.67 -19.10 29.66
C GLU A 6 -6.33 -19.30 28.17
N GLN A 7 -5.59 -20.35 27.84
CA GLN A 7 -5.28 -20.68 26.44
C GLN A 7 -6.47 -21.31 25.71
N ALA A 8 -7.38 -21.97 26.43
CA ALA A 8 -8.58 -22.59 25.85
C ALA A 8 -9.72 -21.56 25.62
N THR A 9 -9.86 -20.56 26.49
CA THR A 9 -10.90 -19.52 26.36
C THR A 9 -10.64 -18.56 25.19
N ASN A 10 -9.37 -18.27 24.88
CA ASN A 10 -9.00 -17.39 23.75
C ASN A 10 -9.32 -17.96 22.36
N ARG A 11 -9.37 -19.29 22.20
CA ARG A 11 -9.75 -19.94 20.93
C ARG A 11 -11.24 -19.79 20.58
N SER A 12 -12.05 -19.38 21.55
CA SER A 12 -13.51 -19.27 21.41
C SER A 12 -14.03 -17.84 21.35
N ASP A 13 -13.18 -16.81 21.40
CA ASP A 13 -13.65 -15.43 21.26
C ASP A 13 -14.11 -15.21 19.81
N PRO A 14 -15.41 -14.94 19.56
CA PRO A 14 -15.94 -14.70 18.22
C PRO A 14 -15.19 -13.57 17.50
N ARG A 15 -14.64 -12.59 18.25
CA ARG A 15 -13.86 -11.49 17.69
C ARG A 15 -12.56 -11.98 17.05
N PHE A 16 -11.94 -13.03 17.59
CA PHE A 16 -10.71 -13.61 17.03
C PHE A 16 -10.99 -14.40 15.74
N GLN A 17 -12.13 -15.09 15.65
CA GLN A 17 -12.54 -15.83 14.44
C GLN A 17 -12.70 -14.92 13.22
N ILE A 18 -13.19 -13.69 13.43
CA ILE A 18 -13.35 -12.68 12.38
C ILE A 18 -12.00 -12.36 11.71
N TYR A 19 -10.90 -12.27 12.47
CA TYR A 19 -9.58 -11.99 11.92
C TYR A 19 -9.02 -13.14 11.05
N HIS A 20 -9.49 -14.38 11.24
CA HIS A 20 -9.12 -15.50 10.37
C HIS A 20 -9.73 -15.37 8.97
N GLU A 21 -10.80 -14.59 8.81
CA GLU A 21 -11.48 -14.38 7.53
C GLU A 21 -10.95 -13.18 6.73
N LEU A 22 -10.07 -12.37 7.33
CA LEU A 22 -9.43 -11.22 6.67
C LEU A 22 -8.36 -11.64 5.67
N MET A 23 -8.10 -10.76 4.70
CA MET A 23 -7.10 -10.98 3.64
C MET A 23 -7.28 -12.34 2.94
N ARG A 24 -8.53 -12.68 2.61
CA ARG A 24 -8.93 -13.93 1.96
C ARG A 24 -8.30 -14.09 0.59
N LEU A 25 -8.25 -13.02 -0.20
CA LEU A 25 -7.63 -13.02 -1.53
C LEU A 25 -6.13 -12.74 -1.37
N LYS A 26 -5.31 -13.68 -1.85
CA LYS A 26 -3.85 -13.62 -1.79
C LYS A 26 -3.29 -13.88 -3.18
N VAL A 27 -2.25 -13.14 -3.55
CA VAL A 27 -1.53 -13.38 -4.79
C VAL A 27 -0.55 -14.51 -4.55
N ARG A 28 -0.78 -15.67 -5.18
CA ARG A 28 0.04 -16.87 -5.06
C ARG A 28 0.69 -17.25 -6.39
N GLU A 29 -0.02 -17.05 -7.48
CA GLU A 29 0.43 -17.35 -8.83
C GLU A 29 0.46 -16.08 -9.67
N ILE A 30 1.66 -15.70 -10.11
CA ILE A 30 1.89 -14.55 -10.99
C ILE A 30 2.29 -15.07 -12.36
N LEU A 31 1.58 -14.65 -13.40
CA LEU A 31 2.04 -14.78 -14.78
C LEU A 31 2.89 -13.55 -15.11
N PHE A 32 4.16 -13.76 -15.40
CA PHE A 32 5.10 -12.71 -15.72
C PHE A 32 5.45 -12.77 -17.21
N ILE A 33 5.01 -11.78 -17.97
CA ILE A 33 5.20 -11.68 -19.42
C ILE A 33 6.34 -10.71 -19.67
N SER A 34 7.42 -11.17 -20.28
CA SER A 34 8.59 -10.33 -20.61
C SER A 34 9.40 -10.94 -21.74
N ASN A 35 10.08 -10.12 -22.54
CA ASN A 35 11.03 -10.66 -23.51
C ASN A 35 12.19 -11.42 -22.82
N PRO A 36 12.92 -12.29 -23.54
CA PRO A 36 14.03 -13.06 -22.96
C PRO A 36 15.16 -12.20 -22.38
N TYR A 37 15.36 -10.98 -22.88
CA TYR A 37 16.39 -10.07 -22.39
C TYR A 37 16.04 -9.52 -21.00
N ASP A 38 14.82 -9.03 -20.81
CA ASP A 38 14.30 -8.53 -19.54
C ASP A 38 14.23 -9.66 -18.51
N ALA A 39 13.77 -10.84 -18.92
CA ALA A 39 13.81 -12.04 -18.09
C ALA A 39 15.25 -12.33 -17.61
N TRP A 40 16.24 -12.24 -18.50
CA TRP A 40 17.65 -12.42 -18.14
C TRP A 40 18.16 -11.32 -17.20
N VAL A 41 17.85 -10.04 -17.47
CA VAL A 41 18.24 -8.91 -16.61
C VAL A 41 17.66 -9.06 -15.21
N MET A 42 16.39 -9.43 -15.09
CA MET A 42 15.71 -9.64 -13.81
C MET A 42 16.14 -10.92 -13.10
N GLN A 43 16.69 -11.89 -13.85
CA GLN A 43 17.22 -13.12 -13.28
C GLN A 43 18.69 -13.01 -12.86
N LYS A 44 19.40 -11.96 -13.28
CA LYS A 44 20.81 -11.76 -12.96
C LYS A 44 21.03 -11.61 -11.45
N ASP A 45 22.17 -12.10 -10.97
CA ASP A 45 22.61 -12.19 -9.57
C ASP A 45 21.80 -13.11 -8.67
N ARG A 46 20.64 -12.67 -8.16
CA ARG A 46 19.82 -13.44 -7.20
C ARG A 46 18.53 -14.02 -7.77
N GLY A 47 18.16 -13.73 -9.02
CA GLY A 47 16.87 -14.19 -9.54
C GLY A 47 15.68 -13.47 -8.90
N LEU A 48 14.78 -12.90 -9.70
CA LEU A 48 13.62 -12.16 -9.19
C LEU A 48 12.77 -12.95 -8.17
N SER A 49 12.58 -14.25 -8.42
CA SER A 49 11.84 -15.15 -7.53
C SER A 49 12.49 -15.27 -6.15
N GLU A 50 13.81 -15.44 -6.09
CA GLU A 50 14.53 -15.54 -4.80
C GLU A 50 14.54 -14.19 -4.09
N ALA A 51 14.67 -13.09 -4.83
CA ALA A 51 14.63 -11.76 -4.26
C ALA A 51 13.27 -11.45 -3.61
N ILE A 52 12.16 -11.83 -4.22
CA ILE A 52 10.83 -11.73 -3.59
C ILE A 52 10.78 -12.57 -2.31
N VAL A 53 11.26 -13.82 -2.35
CA VAL A 53 11.31 -14.69 -1.16
C VAL A 53 12.15 -14.04 -0.05
N HIS A 54 13.27 -13.41 -0.39
CA HIS A 54 14.13 -12.70 0.54
C HIS A 54 13.42 -11.50 1.18
N GLU A 55 12.71 -10.66 0.40
CA GLU A 55 11.93 -9.54 0.94
C GLU A 55 10.81 -10.02 1.88
N TYR A 56 10.13 -11.12 1.53
CA TYR A 56 9.11 -11.72 2.40
C TYR A 56 9.72 -12.18 3.73
N ARG A 57 10.86 -12.91 3.68
CA ARG A 57 11.55 -13.37 4.89
C ARG A 57 12.05 -12.20 5.75
N GLY A 58 12.64 -11.17 5.13
CA GLY A 58 13.13 -9.99 5.83
C GLY A 58 12.04 -9.20 6.57
N LEU A 59 10.78 -9.38 6.16
CA LEU A 59 9.60 -8.81 6.79
C LEU A 59 8.72 -9.86 7.47
N ASN A 60 9.23 -11.06 7.77
CA ASN A 60 8.47 -12.15 8.41
C ASN A 60 7.07 -12.41 7.80
N LEU A 61 6.94 -12.22 6.49
CA LEU A 61 5.73 -12.50 5.73
C LEU A 61 5.75 -13.96 5.27
N SER A 62 4.60 -14.61 5.31
CA SER A 62 4.44 -15.99 4.84
C SER A 62 3.95 -16.04 3.39
N HIS A 63 4.21 -17.16 2.72
CA HIS A 63 3.68 -17.51 1.40
C HIS A 63 4.06 -16.51 0.28
N PRO A 64 5.35 -16.38 -0.07
CA PRO A 64 5.74 -15.62 -1.26
C PRO A 64 5.12 -16.23 -2.53
N PRO A 65 4.70 -15.42 -3.52
CA PRO A 65 4.10 -15.92 -4.74
C PRO A 65 5.12 -16.64 -5.64
N ARG A 66 4.61 -17.51 -6.50
CA ARG A 66 5.36 -18.16 -7.57
C ARG A 66 5.25 -17.34 -8.85
N LEU A 67 6.39 -17.09 -9.48
CA LEU A 67 6.48 -16.45 -10.79
C LEU A 67 6.48 -17.52 -11.88
N ASN A 68 5.63 -17.34 -12.88
CA ASN A 68 5.53 -18.19 -14.07
C ASN A 68 5.87 -17.32 -15.27
N TRP A 69 7.04 -17.54 -15.88
CA TRP A 69 7.56 -16.68 -16.95
C TRP A 69 7.09 -17.16 -18.31
N VAL A 70 6.68 -16.21 -19.15
CA VAL A 70 6.38 -16.43 -20.57
C VAL A 70 6.98 -15.32 -21.41
N ALA A 71 7.43 -15.66 -22.62
CA ALA A 71 8.17 -14.78 -23.50
C ALA A 71 7.33 -14.21 -24.66
N SER A 72 6.11 -14.69 -24.85
CA SER A 72 5.26 -14.31 -25.98
C SER A 72 3.76 -14.28 -25.63
N VAL A 73 2.98 -13.65 -26.50
CA VAL A 73 1.52 -13.59 -26.41
C VAL A 73 0.89 -14.99 -26.53
N ASP A 74 1.43 -15.85 -27.39
CA ASP A 74 0.94 -17.23 -27.57
C ASP A 74 1.20 -18.10 -26.34
N GLU A 75 2.38 -17.96 -25.73
CA GLU A 75 2.70 -18.61 -24.45
C GLU A 75 1.82 -18.10 -23.33
N ALA A 76 1.56 -16.78 -23.27
CA ALA A 76 0.65 -16.19 -22.30
C ALA A 76 -0.79 -16.71 -22.47
N SER A 77 -1.28 -16.80 -23.72
CA SER A 77 -2.60 -17.36 -24.02
C SER A 77 -2.70 -18.83 -23.60
N SER A 78 -1.67 -19.62 -23.89
CA SER A 78 -1.62 -21.04 -23.51
C SER A 78 -1.62 -21.20 -21.99
N ALA A 79 -0.76 -20.44 -21.29
CA ALA A 79 -0.68 -20.47 -19.83
C ALA A 79 -2.00 -20.07 -19.16
N LEU A 80 -2.67 -19.02 -19.66
CA LEU A 80 -3.97 -18.57 -19.16
C LEU A 80 -5.09 -19.59 -19.41
N GLY A 81 -4.98 -20.41 -20.47
CA GLY A 81 -5.88 -21.53 -20.73
C GLY A 81 -5.66 -22.72 -19.80
N ASP A 82 -4.40 -22.97 -19.43
CA ASP A 82 -4.01 -24.14 -18.62
C ASP A 82 -4.18 -23.92 -17.11
N LYS A 83 -3.98 -22.68 -16.64
CA LYS A 83 -3.88 -22.37 -15.21
C LYS A 83 -4.46 -21.00 -14.88
N GLN A 84 -5.06 -20.90 -13.69
CA GLN A 84 -5.50 -19.62 -13.14
C GLN A 84 -4.34 -18.87 -12.48
N PHE A 85 -4.29 -17.55 -12.72
CA PHE A 85 -3.33 -16.64 -12.13
C PHE A 85 -4.03 -15.55 -11.32
N ASP A 86 -3.43 -15.19 -10.19
CA ASP A 86 -3.97 -14.17 -9.29
C ASP A 86 -3.55 -12.74 -9.70
N LEU A 87 -2.49 -12.64 -10.53
CA LEU A 87 -1.93 -11.39 -11.02
C LEU A 87 -1.18 -11.65 -12.33
N VAL A 88 -1.34 -10.77 -13.32
CA VAL A 88 -0.47 -10.73 -14.49
C VAL A 88 0.43 -9.50 -14.40
N ILE A 89 1.72 -9.68 -14.61
CA ILE A 89 2.70 -8.60 -14.74
C ILE A 89 3.24 -8.62 -16.15
N ILE A 90 3.17 -7.49 -16.84
CA ILE A 90 3.66 -7.31 -18.20
C ILE A 90 4.84 -6.36 -18.15
N MET A 91 6.04 -6.85 -18.45
CA MET A 91 7.19 -6.00 -18.74
C MET A 91 7.06 -5.49 -20.17
N ALA A 92 6.76 -4.21 -20.33
CA ALA A 92 6.57 -3.57 -21.61
C ALA A 92 7.84 -2.83 -22.05
N GLN A 93 8.44 -3.27 -23.15
CA GLN A 93 9.32 -2.43 -23.98
C GLN A 93 8.56 -1.93 -25.22
N ALA A 94 9.04 -0.85 -25.84
CA ALA A 94 8.40 -0.25 -27.01
C ALA A 94 8.38 -1.14 -28.27
N SER A 95 9.17 -2.22 -28.31
CA SER A 95 9.54 -2.90 -29.56
C SER A 95 8.94 -4.29 -29.79
N ASP A 96 8.36 -4.96 -28.77
CA ASP A 96 8.17 -6.41 -28.86
C ASP A 96 6.71 -6.85 -29.02
N PHE A 97 5.77 -6.20 -28.31
CA PHE A 97 4.32 -6.39 -28.48
C PHE A 97 3.58 -5.18 -27.89
N PRO A 98 2.51 -4.68 -28.53
CA PRO A 98 1.70 -3.62 -27.94
C PRO A 98 1.08 -4.08 -26.63
N PHE A 99 1.23 -3.29 -25.56
CA PHE A 99 0.63 -3.59 -24.25
C PHE A 99 -0.89 -3.80 -24.35
N SER A 100 -1.56 -3.03 -25.21
CA SER A 100 -3.01 -3.14 -25.50
C SER A 100 -3.40 -4.56 -25.91
N ASP A 101 -2.64 -5.18 -26.81
CA ASP A 101 -3.02 -6.46 -27.40
C ASP A 101 -2.96 -7.58 -26.36
N VAL A 102 -1.92 -7.55 -25.53
CA VAL A 102 -1.74 -8.51 -24.42
C VAL A 102 -2.76 -8.26 -23.32
N HIS A 103 -3.01 -6.99 -22.99
CA HIS A 103 -4.02 -6.62 -22.01
C HIS A 103 -5.42 -7.08 -22.45
N ASP A 104 -5.83 -6.80 -23.68
CA ASP A 104 -7.12 -7.21 -24.25
C ASP A 104 -7.26 -8.74 -24.33
N LEU A 105 -6.18 -9.45 -24.64
CA LEU A 105 -6.14 -10.91 -24.54
C LEU A 105 -6.42 -11.38 -23.12
N ILE A 106 -5.69 -10.84 -22.13
CA ILE A 106 -5.89 -11.19 -20.72
C ILE A 106 -7.32 -10.86 -20.29
N LYS A 107 -7.88 -9.72 -20.70
CA LYS A 107 -9.25 -9.34 -20.35
C LYS A 107 -10.31 -10.23 -20.97
N ARG A 108 -10.05 -10.80 -22.14
CA ARG A 108 -10.94 -11.81 -22.74
C ARG A 108 -10.87 -13.16 -22.03
N LEU A 109 -9.67 -13.61 -21.65
CA LEU A 109 -9.47 -14.95 -21.06
C LEU A 109 -9.65 -14.99 -19.54
N ALA A 110 -9.26 -13.92 -18.86
CA ALA A 110 -9.21 -13.79 -17.41
C ALA A 110 -9.64 -12.35 -17.00
N PRO A 111 -10.93 -11.98 -17.21
CA PRO A 111 -11.41 -10.60 -17.08
C PRO A 111 -11.10 -9.98 -15.73
N ASN A 112 -11.27 -10.77 -14.66
CA ASN A 112 -11.12 -10.34 -13.28
C ASN A 112 -9.67 -10.35 -12.76
N THR A 113 -8.70 -10.83 -13.56
CA THR A 113 -7.31 -10.88 -13.12
C THR A 113 -6.69 -9.48 -13.20
N PRO A 114 -6.11 -8.97 -12.10
CA PRO A 114 -5.36 -7.72 -12.08
C PRO A 114 -4.19 -7.76 -13.05
N VAL A 115 -3.92 -6.62 -13.72
CA VAL A 115 -2.80 -6.51 -14.66
C VAL A 115 -1.94 -5.30 -14.28
N VAL A 116 -0.65 -5.55 -14.08
CA VAL A 116 0.34 -4.50 -13.80
C VAL A 116 1.31 -4.40 -14.98
N ARG A 117 1.47 -3.19 -15.49
CA ARG A 117 2.50 -2.85 -16.47
C ARG A 117 3.76 -2.41 -15.74
N LEU A 118 4.87 -3.07 -16.01
CA LEU A 118 6.20 -2.63 -15.65
C LEU A 118 6.91 -2.11 -16.89
N TYR A 119 7.69 -1.05 -16.75
CA TYR A 119 8.58 -0.57 -17.81
C TYR A 119 9.93 -0.14 -17.22
N HIS A 120 10.99 -0.29 -18.01
CA HIS A 120 12.29 0.28 -17.67
C HIS A 120 12.31 1.78 -17.95
N ARG A 121 13.04 2.54 -17.12
CA ARG A 121 13.27 3.97 -17.39
C ARG A 121 14.10 4.14 -18.65
N THR A 122 13.46 4.46 -19.76
CA THR A 122 14.15 4.86 -20.99
C THR A 122 14.15 6.39 -21.09
N PRO A 123 15.33 7.05 -21.10
CA PRO A 123 15.40 8.50 -21.29
C PRO A 123 14.69 8.93 -22.58
N GLY A 124 13.76 9.88 -22.48
CA GLY A 124 13.01 10.43 -23.63
C GLY A 124 11.80 9.62 -24.09
N GLN A 125 11.47 8.48 -23.45
CA GLN A 125 10.27 7.73 -23.76
C GLN A 125 9.07 8.28 -22.98
N LEU A 126 8.11 8.87 -23.69
CA LEU A 126 6.79 9.19 -23.14
C LEU A 126 5.99 7.88 -23.04
N VAL A 127 5.68 7.45 -21.82
CA VAL A 127 4.74 6.35 -21.60
C VAL A 127 3.34 6.94 -21.68
N SER A 128 2.53 6.50 -22.64
CA SER A 128 1.11 6.83 -22.61
C SER A 128 0.47 6.14 -21.40
N TYR A 129 0.00 6.93 -20.45
CA TYR A 129 -0.76 6.44 -19.31
C TYR A 129 -2.13 5.99 -19.84
N LEU A 130 -2.29 4.69 -20.03
CA LEU A 130 -3.62 4.10 -20.16
C LEU A 130 -4.17 3.98 -18.74
N ASP A 131 -4.64 5.09 -18.20
CA ASP A 131 -5.36 5.10 -16.92
C ASP A 131 -6.85 5.16 -17.23
N ASP A 132 -7.39 4.01 -17.67
CA ASP A 132 -8.82 3.85 -17.77
C ASP A 132 -9.37 3.55 -16.38
N SER A 133 -9.71 4.61 -15.66
CA SER A 133 -10.31 4.59 -14.32
C SER A 133 -11.69 3.90 -14.28
N SER A 134 -12.24 3.47 -15.42
CA SER A 134 -13.52 2.76 -15.53
C SER A 134 -13.45 1.26 -15.20
N SER A 135 -12.24 0.69 -15.10
CA SER A 135 -12.05 -0.73 -14.83
C SER A 135 -12.26 -1.07 -13.35
N LEU A 136 -13.20 -1.97 -13.05
CA LEU A 136 -13.37 -2.60 -11.72
C LEU A 136 -12.15 -3.43 -11.28
N VAL A 137 -11.26 -3.76 -12.22
CA VAL A 137 -10.10 -4.62 -12.01
C VAL A 137 -8.85 -3.76 -11.87
N PRO A 138 -7.98 -4.01 -10.86
CA PRO A 138 -6.81 -3.18 -10.65
C PRO A 138 -5.89 -3.18 -11.87
N HIS A 139 -5.62 -1.98 -12.38
CA HIS A 139 -4.62 -1.69 -13.39
C HIS A 139 -3.64 -0.68 -12.85
N ARG A 140 -2.34 -0.95 -13.04
CA ARG A 140 -1.28 -0.01 -12.64
C ARG A 140 -0.16 -0.03 -13.66
N THR A 141 0.41 1.15 -13.89
CA THR A 141 1.67 1.30 -14.60
C THR A 141 2.73 1.73 -13.59
N LEU A 142 3.86 1.03 -13.56
CA LEU A 142 4.94 1.24 -12.60
C LEU A 142 6.29 1.17 -13.32
N MET A 143 7.24 2.00 -12.88
CA MET A 143 8.61 2.05 -13.40
C MET A 143 9.50 1.07 -12.63
N TRP A 144 10.08 0.11 -13.33
CA TRP A 144 11.08 -0.80 -12.78
C TRP A 144 12.47 -0.15 -12.78
N SER A 145 13.02 0.01 -11.57
CA SER A 145 14.36 0.57 -11.33
C SER A 145 15.39 -0.47 -10.86
N GLY A 146 15.00 -1.74 -10.78
CA GLY A 146 15.79 -2.80 -10.15
C GLY A 146 15.49 -3.02 -8.66
N ASP A 147 14.59 -2.22 -8.05
CA ASP A 147 14.19 -2.41 -6.66
C ASP A 147 13.13 -3.53 -6.52
N THR A 148 13.54 -4.67 -5.98
CA THR A 148 12.68 -5.84 -5.77
C THR A 148 11.57 -5.59 -4.74
N LYS A 149 11.72 -4.58 -3.88
CA LYS A 149 10.68 -4.16 -2.93
C LYS A 149 9.45 -3.60 -3.64
N LEU A 150 9.61 -3.08 -4.86
CA LEU A 150 8.49 -2.65 -5.69
C LEU A 150 7.54 -3.80 -6.01
N LEU A 151 8.05 -5.00 -6.28
CA LEU A 151 7.19 -6.16 -6.55
C LEU A 151 6.42 -6.57 -5.31
N LEU A 152 7.09 -6.62 -4.15
CA LEU A 152 6.40 -6.86 -2.88
C LEU A 152 5.28 -5.84 -2.67
N ALA A 153 5.58 -4.54 -2.81
CA ALA A 153 4.61 -3.47 -2.63
C ALA A 153 3.45 -3.57 -3.63
N THR A 154 3.75 -3.89 -4.88
CA THR A 154 2.75 -4.13 -5.94
C THR A 154 1.83 -5.27 -5.54
N ILE A 155 2.37 -6.42 -5.15
CA ILE A 155 1.60 -7.59 -4.70
C ILE A 155 0.69 -7.19 -3.53
N LYS A 156 1.24 -6.53 -2.51
CA LYS A 156 0.45 -6.13 -1.34
C LYS A 156 -0.61 -5.08 -1.68
N SER A 157 -0.35 -4.18 -2.63
CA SER A 157 -1.33 -3.21 -3.13
C SER A 157 -2.50 -3.86 -3.86
N ILE A 158 -2.23 -4.88 -4.66
CA ILE A 158 -3.29 -5.65 -5.31
C ILE A 158 -4.11 -6.42 -4.26
N GLU A 159 -3.45 -7.10 -3.32
CA GLU A 159 -4.15 -7.78 -2.22
C GLU A 159 -5.01 -6.82 -1.38
N ASP A 160 -4.49 -5.63 -1.05
CA ASP A 160 -5.22 -4.62 -0.27
C ASP A 160 -6.46 -4.15 -1.03
N GLN A 161 -6.35 -3.81 -2.33
CA GLN A 161 -7.49 -3.40 -3.14
C GLN A 161 -8.55 -4.51 -3.29
N LEU A 162 -8.14 -5.77 -3.46
CA LEU A 162 -9.06 -6.89 -3.60
C LEU A 162 -9.83 -7.22 -2.31
N ASN A 163 -9.26 -6.93 -1.14
CA ASN A 163 -9.86 -7.29 0.15
C ASN A 163 -10.51 -6.11 0.89
N VAL A 164 -10.28 -4.86 0.50
CA VAL A 164 -10.65 -3.69 1.32
C VAL A 164 -12.14 -3.62 1.67
N GLU A 165 -13.02 -3.88 0.70
CA GLU A 165 -14.46 -3.78 0.93
C GLU A 165 -14.94 -4.81 1.97
N ARG A 166 -14.48 -6.06 1.85
CA ARG A 166 -14.83 -7.12 2.80
C ARG A 166 -14.22 -6.83 4.18
N ASP A 167 -12.93 -6.52 4.23
CA ASP A 167 -12.19 -6.41 5.48
C ASP A 167 -12.62 -5.18 6.30
N THR A 168 -12.94 -4.06 5.64
CA THR A 168 -13.52 -2.88 6.31
C THR A 168 -14.90 -3.19 6.90
N ARG A 169 -15.79 -3.84 6.13
CA ARG A 169 -17.13 -4.22 6.60
C ARG A 169 -17.09 -5.25 7.73
N LEU A 170 -16.16 -6.19 7.66
CA LEU A 170 -16.10 -7.34 8.56
C LEU A 170 -15.42 -7.01 9.90
N ALA A 171 -14.32 -6.24 9.88
CA ALA A 171 -13.50 -5.99 11.07
C ALA A 171 -13.06 -4.52 11.24
N ALA A 172 -13.69 -3.59 10.51
CA ALA A 172 -13.33 -2.16 10.52
C ALA A 172 -11.84 -1.91 10.21
N ILE A 173 -11.25 -2.73 9.32
CA ILE A 173 -9.86 -2.56 8.92
C ILE A 173 -9.65 -1.17 8.33
N ARG A 174 -8.62 -0.49 8.82
CA ARG A 174 -8.32 0.89 8.49
C ARG A 174 -7.74 1.05 7.08
N VAL A 175 -7.96 2.21 6.48
CA VAL A 175 -7.51 2.53 5.12
C VAL A 175 -6.62 3.77 5.12
N ILE A 176 -5.49 3.70 4.42
CA ILE A 176 -4.68 4.86 4.05
C ILE A 176 -4.94 5.12 2.56
N ILE A 177 -5.32 6.34 2.21
CA ILE A 177 -5.48 6.75 0.82
C ILE A 177 -4.17 7.37 0.36
N PHE A 178 -3.63 6.87 -0.76
CA PHE A 178 -2.42 7.37 -1.39
C PHE A 178 -2.76 7.90 -2.79
N VAL A 179 -2.58 9.19 -3.02
CA VAL A 179 -2.92 9.86 -4.28
C VAL A 179 -1.63 10.22 -5.02
N GLU A 180 -1.42 9.59 -6.16
CA GLU A 180 -0.23 9.72 -6.99
C GLU A 180 -0.55 9.23 -8.41
N ASP A 181 -0.39 10.11 -9.40
CA ASP A 181 -0.60 9.81 -10.81
C ASP A 181 0.69 9.43 -11.54
N SER A 182 1.87 9.83 -11.03
CA SER A 182 3.15 9.48 -11.65
C SER A 182 3.54 8.03 -11.33
N PRO A 183 3.74 7.16 -12.35
CA PRO A 183 4.29 5.83 -12.16
C PRO A 183 5.66 5.85 -11.49
N GLU A 184 6.51 6.84 -11.79
CA GLU A 184 7.85 6.97 -11.21
C GLU A 184 7.79 7.22 -9.70
N TYR A 185 6.94 8.15 -9.27
CA TYR A 185 6.78 8.45 -7.85
C TYR A 185 6.03 7.34 -7.11
N SER A 186 4.99 6.76 -7.72
CA SER A 186 4.33 5.55 -7.19
C SER A 186 5.33 4.42 -6.98
N SER A 187 6.22 4.19 -7.95
CA SER A 187 7.22 3.12 -7.89
C SER A 187 8.30 3.35 -6.86
N SER A 188 8.61 4.61 -6.54
CA SER A 188 9.59 4.93 -5.50
C SER A 188 8.98 4.96 -4.09
N LEU A 189 7.73 5.40 -3.95
CA LEU A 189 7.11 5.62 -2.65
C LEU A 189 6.34 4.41 -2.11
N LEU A 190 5.68 3.62 -2.97
CA LEU A 190 4.97 2.41 -2.52
C LEU A 190 5.85 1.43 -1.75
N PRO A 191 7.09 1.11 -2.18
CA PRO A 191 8.01 0.30 -1.38
C PRO A 191 8.21 0.85 0.03
N VAL A 192 8.40 2.16 0.16
CA VAL A 192 8.63 2.83 1.45
C VAL A 192 7.39 2.70 2.34
N LEU A 193 6.21 3.02 1.80
CA LEU A 193 4.95 2.96 2.54
C LEU A 193 4.64 1.55 3.03
N TYR A 194 4.78 0.53 2.17
CA TYR A 194 4.51 -0.85 2.55
C TYR A 194 5.53 -1.40 3.55
N GLN A 195 6.81 -1.07 3.40
CA GLN A 195 7.82 -1.47 4.38
C GLN A 195 7.53 -0.85 5.74
N GLU A 196 7.21 0.44 5.78
CA GLU A 196 6.90 1.14 7.02
C GLU A 196 5.67 0.52 7.68
N LEU A 197 4.60 0.35 6.92
CA LEU A 197 3.35 -0.23 7.42
C LEU A 197 3.55 -1.64 7.97
N VAL A 198 4.30 -2.50 7.30
CA VAL A 198 4.60 -3.86 7.77
C VAL A 198 5.46 -3.84 9.03
N ARG A 199 6.52 -3.02 9.07
CA ARG A 199 7.41 -2.91 10.24
C ARG A 199 6.67 -2.39 11.47
N GLN A 200 5.88 -1.34 11.31
CA GLN A 200 5.14 -0.77 12.43
C GLN A 200 4.08 -1.73 12.97
N THR A 201 3.42 -2.47 12.07
CA THR A 201 2.46 -3.49 12.48
C THR A 201 3.15 -4.58 13.29
N GLN A 202 4.38 -4.97 12.94
CA GLN A 202 5.17 -5.93 13.71
C GLN A 202 5.65 -5.40 15.05
N ALA A 203 6.09 -4.14 15.11
CA ALA A 203 6.59 -3.53 16.35
C ALA A 203 5.53 -3.53 17.45
N VAL A 204 4.26 -3.30 17.09
CA VAL A 204 3.12 -3.38 18.03
C VAL A 204 2.93 -4.81 18.58
N MET A 205 3.41 -5.84 17.89
CA MET A 205 3.23 -7.26 18.24
C MET A 205 4.39 -7.88 19.03
N GLU A 206 5.51 -7.19 19.23
CA GLU A 206 6.68 -7.77 19.91
C GLU A 206 6.44 -8.05 21.41
N GLN A 207 5.30 -7.63 21.96
CA GLN A 207 4.91 -7.92 23.33
C GLN A 207 3.97 -9.12 23.45
N GLY A 208 4.55 -10.32 23.60
CA GLY A 208 3.86 -11.48 24.18
C GLY A 208 2.82 -12.21 23.31
N LEU A 209 2.78 -11.98 22.00
CA LEU A 209 1.89 -12.67 21.07
C LEU A 209 2.57 -13.91 20.44
N ASN A 210 1.83 -15.01 20.33
CA ASN A 210 2.28 -16.23 19.62
C ASN A 210 2.24 -16.04 18.09
N GLU A 211 2.73 -17.02 17.32
CA GLU A 211 2.80 -16.93 15.85
C GLU A 211 1.42 -16.73 15.19
N GLU A 212 0.38 -17.36 15.73
CA GLU A 212 -1.01 -17.24 15.25
C GLU A 212 -1.53 -15.81 15.41
N HIS A 213 -1.36 -15.22 16.58
CA HIS A 213 -1.74 -13.82 16.84
C HIS A 213 -0.95 -12.85 15.95
N ARG A 214 0.33 -13.11 15.70
CA ARG A 214 1.14 -12.31 14.78
C ARG A 214 0.58 -12.37 13.35
N MET A 215 0.21 -13.55 12.88
CA MET A 215 -0.43 -13.68 11.56
C MET A 215 -1.75 -12.92 11.47
N LEU A 216 -2.60 -13.02 12.49
CA LEU A 216 -3.90 -12.33 12.50
C LEU A 216 -3.75 -10.82 12.50
N ALA A 217 -2.84 -10.29 13.30
CA ALA A 217 -2.59 -8.86 13.33
C ALA A 217 -1.97 -8.35 12.01
N MET A 218 -1.17 -9.16 11.31
CA MET A 218 -0.69 -8.82 9.96
C MET A 218 -1.82 -8.78 8.93
N ARG A 219 -2.91 -9.53 9.14
CA ARG A 219 -4.13 -9.43 8.30
C ARG A 219 -4.98 -8.22 8.67
N ALA A 220 -4.94 -7.80 9.94
CA ALA A 220 -5.62 -6.61 10.44
C ALA A 220 -4.88 -5.29 10.16
N ARG A 221 -3.68 -5.37 9.59
CA ARG A 221 -2.90 -4.21 9.13
C ARG A 221 -3.77 -3.28 8.29
N PRO A 222 -3.63 -1.95 8.43
CA PRO A 222 -4.26 -1.02 7.52
C PRO A 222 -3.95 -1.34 6.05
N LYS A 223 -4.86 -0.95 5.16
CA LYS A 223 -4.75 -1.16 3.72
C LYS A 223 -4.38 0.15 3.03
N ILE A 224 -3.54 0.10 2.00
CA ILE A 224 -3.25 1.29 1.20
C ILE A 224 -4.03 1.22 -0.11
N LEU A 225 -4.93 2.19 -0.32
CA LEU A 225 -5.67 2.36 -1.57
C LEU A 225 -5.07 3.50 -2.38
N ILE A 226 -4.91 3.28 -3.68
CA ILE A 226 -4.22 4.21 -4.58
C ILE A 226 -5.23 4.88 -5.49
N ALA A 227 -5.11 6.20 -5.66
CA ALA A 227 -5.87 6.97 -6.64
C ALA A 227 -4.92 7.79 -7.53
N GLY A 228 -5.23 7.82 -8.84
CA GLY A 228 -4.50 8.62 -9.82
C GLY A 228 -5.19 9.94 -10.19
N SER A 229 -6.36 10.24 -9.62
CA SER A 229 -7.10 11.48 -9.88
C SER A 229 -7.83 11.97 -8.64
N PHE A 230 -8.27 13.23 -8.69
CA PHE A 230 -9.09 13.85 -7.66
C PHE A 230 -10.39 13.09 -7.42
N GLU A 231 -11.08 12.72 -8.49
CA GLU A 231 -12.37 12.03 -8.45
C GLU A 231 -12.20 10.62 -7.87
N ALA A 232 -11.15 9.90 -8.28
CA ALA A 232 -10.83 8.59 -7.74
C ALA A 232 -10.52 8.69 -6.24
N ALA A 233 -9.75 9.69 -5.82
CA ALA A 233 -9.40 9.91 -4.41
C ALA A 233 -10.64 10.26 -3.57
N MET A 234 -11.51 11.14 -4.06
CA MET A 234 -12.76 11.48 -3.40
C MET A 234 -13.72 10.30 -3.31
N ASN A 235 -13.84 9.50 -4.37
CA ASN A 235 -14.65 8.30 -4.36
C ASN A 235 -14.16 7.28 -3.32
N LEU A 236 -12.85 7.08 -3.21
CA LEU A 236 -12.27 6.24 -2.15
C LEU A 236 -12.55 6.81 -0.76
N PHE A 237 -12.39 8.13 -0.59
CA PHE A 237 -12.66 8.79 0.68
C PHE A 237 -14.12 8.62 1.10
N GLU A 238 -15.07 8.92 0.22
CA GLU A 238 -16.51 8.82 0.51
C GLU A 238 -16.95 7.38 0.75
N THR A 239 -16.42 6.42 -0.02
CA THR A 239 -16.73 5.00 0.15
C THR A 239 -16.23 4.45 1.49
N PHE A 240 -15.05 4.89 1.95
CA PHE A 240 -14.38 4.34 3.12
C PHE A 240 -14.24 5.32 4.29
N GLU A 241 -14.97 6.45 4.28
CA GLU A 241 -14.81 7.57 5.22
C GLU A 241 -14.70 7.14 6.70
N PRO A 242 -15.54 6.23 7.23
CA PRO A 242 -15.44 5.81 8.63
C PRO A 242 -14.14 5.05 8.97
N PHE A 243 -13.47 4.51 7.96
CA PHE A 243 -12.30 3.63 8.07
C PHE A 243 -10.99 4.33 7.69
N VAL A 244 -11.03 5.54 7.12
CA VAL A 244 -9.83 6.29 6.74
C VAL A 244 -8.99 6.62 7.97
N LEU A 245 -7.73 6.19 7.95
CA LEU A 245 -6.71 6.41 8.97
C LEU A 245 -5.77 7.56 8.60
N GLY A 246 -5.62 7.86 7.31
CA GLY A 246 -4.74 8.92 6.84
C GLY A 246 -4.81 9.08 5.33
N VAL A 247 -4.44 10.27 4.85
CA VAL A 247 -4.37 10.59 3.42
C VAL A 247 -2.98 11.13 3.09
N ILE A 248 -2.36 10.53 2.09
CA ILE A 248 -1.08 10.94 1.52
C ILE A 248 -1.35 11.35 0.08
N SER A 249 -1.03 12.58 -0.29
CA SER A 249 -1.36 13.12 -1.61
C SER A 249 -0.18 13.83 -2.23
N ASP A 250 0.02 13.67 -3.53
CA ASP A 250 0.79 14.62 -4.33
C ASP A 250 0.10 15.99 -4.35
N VAL A 251 0.82 17.04 -4.76
CA VAL A 251 0.26 18.38 -4.99
C VAL A 251 -0.49 18.44 -6.32
N ARG A 252 0.11 17.88 -7.37
CA ARG A 252 -0.34 18.03 -8.75
C ARG A 252 -0.72 16.69 -9.35
N PHE A 253 -1.97 16.55 -9.73
CA PHE A 253 -2.49 15.36 -10.40
C PHE A 253 -3.79 15.73 -11.15
N PRO A 254 -4.35 14.83 -11.99
CA PRO A 254 -5.57 15.10 -12.74
C PRO A 254 -6.79 15.45 -11.85
N HIS A 255 -7.46 16.54 -12.20
CA HIS A 255 -8.75 16.98 -11.68
C HIS A 255 -9.62 17.36 -12.88
N ASN A 256 -10.78 16.72 -13.04
CA ASN A 256 -11.64 16.78 -14.23
C ASN A 256 -10.89 16.41 -15.53
N GLY A 257 -9.94 15.49 -15.44
CA GLY A 257 -9.14 15.01 -16.58
C GLY A 257 -7.97 15.92 -16.98
N GLU A 258 -7.80 17.08 -16.34
CA GLU A 258 -6.69 18.00 -16.59
C GLU A 258 -5.73 18.07 -15.40
N LEU A 259 -4.44 18.23 -15.65
CA LEU A 259 -3.45 18.37 -14.58
C LEU A 259 -3.68 19.70 -13.82
N ASP A 260 -4.06 19.60 -12.55
CA ASP A 260 -4.27 20.73 -11.66
C ASP A 260 -3.14 20.80 -10.62
N GLY A 261 -2.43 21.92 -10.59
CA GLY A 261 -1.30 22.18 -9.68
C GLY A 261 -1.69 22.43 -8.23
N GLU A 262 -2.98 22.42 -7.90
CA GLU A 262 -3.50 22.58 -6.54
C GLU A 262 -4.48 21.47 -6.13
N ALA A 263 -4.66 20.45 -6.98
CA ALA A 263 -5.59 19.34 -6.74
C ALA A 263 -5.41 18.71 -5.36
N GLY A 264 -4.16 18.43 -4.97
CA GLY A 264 -3.83 17.84 -3.67
C GLY A 264 -4.19 18.72 -2.50
N ILE A 265 -3.95 20.02 -2.61
CA ILE A 265 -4.26 20.98 -1.53
C ILE A 265 -5.77 21.09 -1.36
N GLN A 266 -6.51 21.20 -2.46
CA GLN A 266 -7.97 21.24 -2.44
C GLN A 266 -8.56 19.97 -1.84
N LEU A 267 -8.06 18.81 -2.25
CA LEU A 267 -8.48 17.49 -1.75
C LEU A 267 -8.30 17.41 -0.23
N LEU A 268 -7.08 17.68 0.25
CA LEU A 268 -6.75 17.62 1.67
C LEU A 268 -7.56 18.63 2.49
N LYS A 269 -7.85 19.81 1.95
CA LYS A 269 -8.70 20.81 2.61
C LYS A 269 -10.14 20.32 2.78
N ILE A 270 -10.72 19.72 1.74
CA ILE A 270 -12.09 19.16 1.79
C ILE A 270 -12.15 18.02 2.81
N ILE A 271 -11.17 17.11 2.76
CA ILE A 271 -11.09 15.98 3.71
C ILE A 271 -10.95 16.49 5.14
N HIS A 272 -10.08 17.48 5.39
CA HIS A 272 -9.93 18.06 6.73
C HIS A 272 -11.21 18.73 7.25
N GLN A 273 -11.95 19.43 6.38
CA GLN A 273 -13.21 20.07 6.76
C GLN A 273 -14.29 19.04 7.15
N ARG A 274 -14.33 17.89 6.46
CA ARG A 274 -15.25 16.80 6.81
C ARG A 274 -14.77 16.00 8.03
N ARG A 275 -13.47 15.77 8.13
CA ARG A 275 -12.81 14.92 9.14
C ARG A 275 -11.49 15.54 9.60
N PHE A 276 -11.58 16.40 10.61
CA PHE A 276 -10.44 17.11 11.16
C PHE A 276 -9.44 16.19 11.88
N ASP A 277 -9.88 14.99 12.25
CA ASP A 277 -9.13 13.98 12.99
C ASP A 277 -8.19 13.15 12.10
N ILE A 278 -8.36 13.20 10.77
CA ILE A 278 -7.56 12.40 9.83
C ILE A 278 -6.20 13.08 9.61
N PRO A 279 -5.08 12.37 9.87
CA PRO A 279 -3.75 12.80 9.48
C PRO A 279 -3.57 12.96 7.97
N LEU A 280 -3.00 14.09 7.56
CA LEU A 280 -2.76 14.43 6.16
C LEU A 280 -1.26 14.62 5.90
N LEU A 281 -0.79 14.10 4.77
CA LEU A 281 0.57 14.25 4.27
C LEU A 281 0.52 14.76 2.82
N LEU A 282 1.12 15.92 2.57
CA LEU A 282 1.31 16.46 1.24
C LEU A 282 2.74 16.16 0.79
N ALA A 283 2.91 15.42 -0.29
CA ALA A 283 4.20 15.15 -0.92
C ALA A 283 4.34 16.03 -2.16
N SER A 284 5.50 16.65 -2.39
CA SER A 284 5.76 17.49 -3.56
C SER A 284 7.18 17.31 -4.04
N SER A 285 7.42 17.35 -5.35
CA SER A 285 8.78 17.47 -5.92
C SER A 285 9.27 18.91 -5.99
N GLU A 286 8.37 19.88 -5.78
CA GLU A 286 8.65 21.30 -5.80
C GLU A 286 8.63 21.86 -4.37
N SER A 287 9.78 22.29 -3.87
CA SER A 287 9.95 22.74 -2.49
C SER A 287 9.15 24.00 -2.14
N HIS A 288 8.84 24.86 -3.11
CA HIS A 288 8.03 26.05 -2.87
C HIS A 288 6.57 25.73 -2.47
N ASN A 289 6.09 24.50 -2.73
CA ASN A 289 4.77 24.05 -2.26
C ASN A 289 4.72 23.81 -0.75
N GLU A 290 5.85 23.83 -0.04
CA GLU A 290 5.87 23.79 1.42
C GLU A 290 5.09 24.97 2.02
N GLN A 291 5.18 26.16 1.42
CA GLN A 291 4.40 27.33 1.87
C GLN A 291 2.89 27.10 1.69
N LYS A 292 2.49 26.43 0.60
CA LYS A 292 1.08 26.06 0.38
C LYS A 292 0.62 25.03 1.40
N ALA A 293 1.49 24.08 1.79
CA ALA A 293 1.20 23.10 2.81
C ALA A 293 0.89 23.75 4.17
N GLN A 294 1.48 24.92 4.50
CA GLN A 294 1.18 25.64 5.75
C GLN A 294 -0.27 26.15 5.83
N THR A 295 -0.97 26.25 4.70
CA THR A 295 -2.38 26.69 4.66
C THR A 295 -3.37 25.59 5.03
N ILE A 296 -2.90 24.34 5.12
CA ILE A 296 -3.68 23.18 5.53
C ILE A 296 -2.97 22.48 6.69
N PRO A 297 -3.68 21.82 7.62
CA PRO A 297 -3.04 21.10 8.72
C PRO A 297 -2.47 19.74 8.26
N ALA A 298 -1.65 19.77 7.22
CA ALA A 298 -0.96 18.62 6.66
C ALA A 298 0.53 18.67 6.98
N SER A 299 1.15 17.50 7.15
CA SER A 299 2.61 17.39 7.12
C SER A 299 3.09 17.53 5.68
N PHE A 300 4.31 18.01 5.47
CA PHE A 300 4.90 18.17 4.13
C PHE A 300 6.14 17.28 3.97
N VAL A 301 6.33 16.73 2.78
CA VAL A 301 7.47 15.91 2.37
C VAL A 301 7.94 16.31 0.98
N ASP A 302 9.26 16.50 0.83
CA ASP A 302 9.87 16.69 -0.49
C ASP A 302 10.21 15.33 -1.11
N LYS A 303 9.61 15.04 -2.27
CA LYS A 303 9.81 13.78 -3.03
C LYS A 303 11.25 13.60 -3.50
N ASN A 304 12.00 14.68 -3.68
CA ASN A 304 13.40 14.67 -4.09
C ASN A 304 14.36 14.61 -2.89
N SER A 305 13.83 14.65 -1.66
CA SER A 305 14.63 14.61 -0.45
C SER A 305 15.32 13.26 -0.28
N SER A 306 16.62 13.31 0.08
CA SER A 306 17.35 12.10 0.49
C SER A 306 16.81 11.50 1.79
N THR A 307 16.03 12.27 2.57
CA THR A 307 15.41 11.87 3.83
C THR A 307 13.94 11.49 3.72
N ILE A 308 13.36 11.41 2.51
CA ILE A 308 11.95 11.05 2.29
C ILE A 308 11.49 9.84 3.10
N ARG A 309 12.33 8.80 3.21
CA ARG A 309 12.04 7.60 4.01
C ARG A 309 11.89 7.90 5.49
N GLN A 310 12.74 8.76 6.05
CA GLN A 310 12.69 9.15 7.45
C GLN A 310 11.48 10.05 7.74
N GLU A 311 11.08 10.87 6.78
CA GLU A 311 9.92 11.74 6.90
C GLU A 311 8.61 10.94 6.85
N VAL A 312 8.48 10.01 5.90
CA VAL A 312 7.36 9.06 5.84
C VAL A 312 7.30 8.21 7.12
N HIS A 313 8.43 7.68 7.58
CA HIS A 313 8.53 6.97 8.87
C HIS A 313 8.03 7.83 10.03
N SER A 314 8.45 9.10 10.09
CA SER A 314 8.03 10.03 11.13
C SER A 314 6.52 10.31 11.08
N PHE A 315 5.93 10.41 9.88
CA PHE A 315 4.49 10.56 9.71
C PHE A 315 3.73 9.35 10.25
N PHE A 316 4.15 8.13 9.91
CA PHE A 316 3.53 6.90 10.41
C PHE A 316 3.57 6.83 11.94
N LEU A 317 4.75 7.07 12.54
CA LEU A 317 4.91 7.02 13.98
C LEU A 317 4.14 8.11 14.72
N ARG A 318 4.24 9.37 14.27
CA ARG A 318 3.76 10.53 15.04
C ARG A 318 2.31 10.89 14.75
N LYS A 319 1.76 10.47 13.60
CA LYS A 319 0.45 10.93 13.14
C LYS A 319 -0.54 9.78 12.94
N LEU A 320 -0.10 8.63 12.40
CA LEU A 320 -1.00 7.49 12.14
C LEU A 320 -1.18 6.53 13.34
N GLY A 321 -0.66 6.87 14.52
CA GLY A 321 -0.86 6.10 15.74
C GLY A 321 -0.01 4.82 15.86
N PHE A 322 1.06 4.70 15.08
CA PHE A 322 2.01 3.59 15.19
C PHE A 322 3.11 3.81 16.24
N GLY A 323 3.30 5.06 16.69
CA GLY A 323 4.22 5.40 17.76
C GLY A 323 3.62 5.28 19.17
N PRO A 324 4.42 5.48 20.22
CA PRO A 324 3.90 5.54 21.57
C PRO A 324 2.90 6.69 21.73
N PHE A 325 1.86 6.45 22.52
CA PHE A 325 0.96 7.49 22.98
C PHE A 325 1.73 8.43 23.90
N TYR A 326 1.55 9.73 23.75
CA TYR A 326 2.10 10.71 24.70
C TYR A 326 0.95 11.36 25.42
N PHE A 327 0.96 11.29 26.74
CA PHE A 327 0.10 12.13 27.55
C PHE A 327 0.61 13.57 27.44
N GLN A 328 -0.28 14.49 27.10
CA GLN A 328 0.04 15.90 26.94
C GLN A 328 -0.92 16.74 27.76
N MET A 329 -0.38 17.74 28.47
CA MET A 329 -1.18 18.81 29.06
C MET A 329 -1.86 19.64 27.95
N PRO A 330 -2.93 20.38 28.24
CA PRO A 330 -3.57 21.29 27.27
C PRO A 330 -2.61 22.28 26.59
N GLU A 331 -1.53 22.64 27.29
CA GLU A 331 -0.47 23.54 26.80
C GLU A 331 0.58 22.84 25.90
N GLY A 332 0.42 21.53 25.65
CA GLY A 332 1.25 20.72 24.75
C GLY A 332 2.46 20.05 25.41
N GLN A 333 2.71 20.29 26.70
CA GLN A 333 3.81 19.67 27.44
C GLN A 333 3.60 18.15 27.56
N LYS A 334 4.57 17.36 27.10
CA LYS A 334 4.55 15.90 27.19
C LYS A 334 4.89 15.45 28.61
N ILE A 335 4.02 14.62 29.19
CA ILE A 335 4.17 14.07 30.55
C ILE A 335 4.97 12.78 30.49
N ALA A 336 4.44 11.75 29.83
CA ALA A 336 5.07 10.44 29.72
C ALA A 336 4.62 9.70 28.45
N PRO A 337 5.48 8.84 27.88
CA PRO A 337 5.09 7.94 26.81
C PRO A 337 4.41 6.66 27.34
N ALA A 338 3.41 6.19 26.62
CA ALA A 338 2.81 4.87 26.74
C ALA A 338 3.07 4.09 25.44
N THR A 339 3.92 3.07 25.50
CA THR A 339 4.37 2.29 24.33
C THR A 339 3.47 1.11 23.99
N ASN A 340 2.45 0.82 24.82
CA ASN A 340 1.47 -0.24 24.61
C ASN A 340 0.15 0.12 25.35
N LEU A 341 -0.91 -0.66 25.09
CA LEU A 341 -2.22 -0.47 25.73
C LEU A 341 -2.18 -0.55 27.27
N ARG A 342 -1.34 -1.42 27.84
CA ARG A 342 -1.18 -1.50 29.31
C ARG A 342 -0.54 -0.25 29.89
N GLY A 343 0.45 0.31 29.19
CA GLY A 343 1.11 1.56 29.54
C GLY A 343 0.16 2.75 29.38
N LEU A 344 -0.74 2.71 28.39
CA LEU A 344 -1.79 3.69 28.23
C LEU A 344 -2.80 3.60 29.40
N GLU A 345 -3.29 2.41 29.71
CA GLU A 345 -4.22 2.18 30.82
C GLU A 345 -3.60 2.60 32.17
N ASN A 346 -2.35 2.20 32.43
CA ASN A 346 -1.64 2.59 33.64
C ASN A 346 -1.39 4.09 33.68
N GLY A 347 -0.98 4.69 32.56
CA GLY A 347 -0.74 6.12 32.48
C GLY A 347 -2.00 6.93 32.74
N MET A 348 -3.14 6.53 32.19
CA MET A 348 -4.44 7.16 32.44
C MET A 348 -4.81 7.22 33.92
N ARG A 349 -4.45 6.21 34.72
CA ARG A 349 -4.72 6.18 36.16
C ARG A 349 -3.86 7.15 36.97
N HIS A 350 -2.77 7.65 36.40
CA HIS A 350 -1.81 8.54 37.06
C HIS A 350 -1.75 9.92 36.39
N LEU A 351 -2.73 10.25 35.55
CA LEU A 351 -2.84 11.59 35.00
C LEU A 351 -3.27 12.58 36.11
N PRO A 352 -2.75 13.82 36.09
CA PRO A 352 -3.32 14.89 36.88
C PRO A 352 -4.83 15.04 36.59
N ASP A 353 -5.59 15.57 37.56
CA ASP A 353 -7.03 15.81 37.39
C ASP A 353 -7.33 16.94 36.38
N GLU A 354 -6.32 17.73 36.01
CA GLU A 354 -6.32 18.79 34.99
C GLU A 354 -5.80 18.26 33.64
#